data_AF-A0A4Z0LTP2-F1
#
_entry.id   AF-A0A4Z0LTP2-F1
#
_cell.length_a   1.000
_cell.length_b   1.000
_cell.length_c   1.000
_cell.angle_alpha   90.00
_cell.angle_beta   90.00
_cell.angle_gamma   90.00
#
_symmetry.space_group_name_H-M   'P 1'
#
loop_
_entity.id
_entity.type
_entity.pdbx_description
1 polymer ?
#
loop_
_entity_poly.entity_id
_entity_poly.type
_entity_poly.pdbx_seq_one_letter_code
_entity_poly.pdbx_strand_id
1 'polypeptide(L)'
;MSNHIKRDKEMAIQKEILDYAWNWFEYHATQRLVAFRYFLIFLGILSIALNNALQASNINFAQILCAVGAFISIAFLMLEVRNEELVNVGRDALIEIEKDSSYPKVDCLKLLTKDRKRDVVKSHKTWLRLIYVLCAVGFVIISINPQSIT
;
A
#
# COMPACT_ATOMS: atom_id res chain seq x y z
N MET A 1 33.24 34.91 -10.17
CA MET A 1 32.07 34.39 -9.43
C MET A 1 32.60 33.68 -8.18
N SER A 2 32.26 34.12 -6.96
CA SER A 2 32.86 33.61 -5.71
C SER A 2 32.51 32.14 -5.44
N ASN A 3 33.49 31.32 -5.04
CA ASN A 3 33.34 29.88 -4.73
C ASN A 3 32.27 29.58 -3.66
N HIS A 4 31.92 30.55 -2.80
CA HIS A 4 30.85 30.39 -1.81
C HIS A 4 29.47 30.35 -2.48
N ILE A 5 29.21 31.26 -3.42
CA ILE A 5 27.92 31.35 -4.14
C ILE A 5 27.63 30.07 -4.94
N LYS A 6 28.68 29.44 -5.50
CA LYS A 6 28.53 28.18 -6.24
C LYS A 6 28.11 27.03 -5.32
N ARG A 7 28.76 26.91 -4.15
CA ARG A 7 28.44 25.87 -3.16
C ARG A 7 27.03 26.04 -2.58
N ASP A 8 26.61 27.27 -2.31
CA ASP A 8 25.28 27.55 -1.77
C ASP A 8 24.18 27.13 -2.76
N LYS A 9 24.39 27.36 -4.06
CA LYS A 9 23.48 26.90 -5.13
C LYS A 9 23.44 25.39 -5.25
N GLU A 10 24.59 24.72 -5.21
CA GLU A 10 24.67 23.24 -5.28
C GLU A 10 23.93 22.59 -4.09
N MET A 11 24.09 23.16 -2.89
CA MET A 11 23.39 22.69 -1.69
C MET A 11 21.86 22.89 -1.78
N ALA A 12 21.41 24.02 -2.33
CA ALA A 12 19.99 24.29 -2.52
C ALA A 12 19.34 23.28 -3.48
N ILE A 13 19.99 22.99 -4.62
CA ILE A 13 19.50 22.01 -5.59
C ILE A 13 19.42 20.61 -4.97
N GLN A 14 20.45 20.21 -4.21
CA GLN A 14 20.45 18.92 -3.50
C GLN A 14 19.29 18.81 -2.51
N LYS A 15 19.02 19.88 -1.76
CA LYS A 15 17.87 19.89 -0.85
C LYS A 15 16.55 19.71 -1.62
N GLU A 16 16.35 20.42 -2.73
CA GLU A 16 15.13 20.28 -3.54
C GLU A 16 14.96 18.86 -4.10
N ILE A 17 16.04 18.21 -4.54
CA ILE A 17 16.01 16.83 -5.04
C ILE A 17 15.61 15.87 -3.92
N LEU A 18 16.20 16.02 -2.73
CA LEU A 18 15.85 15.21 -1.56
C LEU A 18 14.40 15.41 -1.15
N ASP A 19 13.94 16.66 -1.06
CA ASP A 19 12.56 17.01 -0.70
C ASP A 19 11.58 16.43 -1.72
N TYR A 20 11.87 16.51 -3.02
CA TYR A 20 11.04 15.92 -4.07
C TYR A 20 10.94 14.39 -3.92
N ALA A 21 12.07 13.69 -3.77
CA ALA A 21 12.09 12.23 -3.61
C ALA A 21 11.38 11.78 -2.32
N TRP A 22 11.55 12.53 -1.23
CA TRP A 22 10.88 12.27 0.04
C TRP A 22 9.37 12.45 -0.08
N ASN A 23 8.92 13.58 -0.64
CA ASN A 23 7.49 13.86 -0.83
C ASN A 23 6.81 12.79 -1.69
N TRP A 24 7.47 12.32 -2.76
CA TRP A 24 6.96 11.23 -3.58
C TRP A 24 6.81 9.93 -2.79
N PHE A 25 7.85 9.55 -2.04
CA PHE A 25 7.84 8.35 -1.20
C PHE A 25 6.74 8.42 -0.14
N GLU A 26 6.65 9.53 0.59
CA GLU A 26 5.68 9.74 1.67
C GLU A 26 4.24 9.73 1.15
N TYR A 27 3.99 10.38 0.01
CA TYR A 27 2.68 10.42 -0.62
C TYR A 27 2.17 9.00 -0.92
N HIS A 28 2.96 8.18 -1.61
CA HIS A 28 2.53 6.82 -1.97
C HIS A 28 2.54 5.85 -0.79
N ALA A 29 3.42 6.04 0.20
CA ALA A 29 3.40 5.26 1.43
C ALA A 29 2.12 5.54 2.25
N THR A 30 1.67 6.79 2.26
CA THR A 30 0.42 7.21 2.90
C THR A 30 -0.80 6.70 2.13
N GLN A 31 -0.77 6.78 0.80
CA GLN A 31 -1.86 6.30 -0.07
C GLN A 31 -2.21 4.83 0.20
N ARG A 32 -1.21 4.01 0.52
CA ARG A 32 -1.38 2.61 0.92
C ARG A 32 -2.27 2.43 2.16
N LEU A 33 -1.97 3.18 3.23
CA LEU A 33 -2.77 3.14 4.47
C LEU A 33 -4.19 3.66 4.23
N VAL A 34 -4.33 4.69 3.41
CA VAL A 34 -5.64 5.25 3.04
C VAL A 34 -6.47 4.21 2.27
N ALA A 35 -5.90 3.56 1.26
CA ALA A 35 -6.57 2.50 0.52
C ALA A 35 -7.00 1.33 1.43
N PHE A 36 -6.12 0.89 2.34
CA PHE A 36 -6.46 -0.16 3.30
C PHE A 36 -7.61 0.23 4.23
N ARG A 37 -7.65 1.47 4.73
CA ARG A 37 -8.76 1.97 5.55
C ARG A 37 -10.09 1.93 4.79
N TYR A 38 -10.11 2.39 3.54
CA TYR A 38 -11.31 2.33 2.71
C TYR A 38 -11.76 0.89 2.44
N PHE A 39 -10.83 -0.04 2.22
CA PHE A 39 -11.16 -1.45 2.09
C PHE A 39 -11.88 -2.00 3.33
N LEU A 40 -11.41 -1.69 4.54
CA LEU A 40 -12.08 -2.11 5.78
C LEU A 40 -13.49 -1.54 5.91
N ILE A 41 -13.70 -0.30 5.48
CA ILE A 41 -15.04 0.32 5.45
C ILE A 41 -15.95 -0.46 4.51
N PHE A 42 -15.51 -0.75 3.28
CA PHE A 42 -16.28 -1.55 2.33
C PHE A 42 -16.56 -2.97 2.87
N LEU A 43 -15.58 -3.60 3.50
CA LEU A 43 -15.75 -4.92 4.11
C LEU A 43 -16.80 -4.90 5.22
N GLY A 44 -16.82 -3.86 6.06
CA GLY A 44 -17.86 -3.68 7.09
C GLY A 44 -19.25 -3.53 6.50
N ILE A 45 -19.40 -2.67 5.48
CA ILE A 45 -20.68 -2.45 4.79
C ILE A 45 -21.18 -3.74 4.13
N LEU A 46 -20.31 -4.45 3.41
CA LEU A 46 -20.65 -5.70 2.74
C LEU A 46 -21.02 -6.80 3.73
N SER A 47 -20.32 -6.90 4.86
CA SER A 47 -20.64 -7.87 5.92
C SER A 47 -22.05 -7.67 6.47
N ILE A 48 -22.44 -6.42 6.73
CA ILE A 48 -23.80 -6.09 7.21
C ILE A 48 -24.84 -6.40 6.13
N ALA A 49 -24.59 -5.99 4.89
CA ALA A 49 -25.51 -6.23 3.78
C ALA A 49 -25.71 -7.73 3.53
N LEU A 50 -24.63 -8.52 3.59
CA LEU A 50 -24.68 -9.97 3.42
C LEU A 50 -25.47 -10.63 4.55
N ASN A 51 -25.23 -10.25 5.80
CA ASN A 51 -25.98 -10.78 6.95
C ASN A 51 -27.49 -10.50 6.81
N ASN A 52 -27.87 -9.28 6.42
CA ASN A 52 -29.27 -8.94 6.18
C ASN A 52 -29.88 -9.74 5.02
N ALA A 53 -29.13 -9.97 3.94
CA ALA A 53 -29.58 -10.77 2.81
C ALA A 53 -29.84 -12.24 3.18
N LEU A 54 -28.96 -12.81 4.02
CA LEU A 54 -29.08 -14.17 4.54
C LEU A 54 -30.28 -14.30 5.48
N GLN A 55 -30.49 -13.34 6.40
CA GLN A 55 -31.66 -13.33 7.29
C GLN A 55 -32.99 -13.23 6.52
N ALA A 56 -33.01 -12.45 5.43
CA ALA A 56 -34.15 -12.35 4.54
C ALA A 56 -34.32 -13.58 3.61
N SER A 57 -33.46 -14.60 3.72
CA SER A 57 -33.42 -15.79 2.84
C SER A 57 -33.34 -15.45 1.35
N ASN A 58 -32.82 -14.27 0.99
CA ASN A 58 -32.69 -13.83 -0.39
C ASN A 58 -31.33 -14.22 -0.96
N ILE A 59 -31.24 -15.48 -1.38
CA ILE A 59 -29.99 -16.11 -1.87
C ILE A 59 -29.43 -15.36 -3.08
N ASN A 60 -30.29 -14.95 -4.02
CA ASN A 60 -29.87 -14.21 -5.21
C ASN A 60 -29.17 -12.90 -4.86
N PHE A 61 -29.72 -12.15 -3.90
CA PHE A 61 -29.12 -10.89 -3.45
C PHE A 61 -27.80 -11.12 -2.71
N ALA A 62 -27.72 -12.16 -1.86
CA ALA A 62 -26.48 -12.54 -1.18
C ALA A 62 -25.36 -12.91 -2.18
N GLN A 63 -25.69 -13.64 -3.26
CA GLN A 63 -24.72 -13.98 -4.30
C GLN A 63 -24.18 -12.75 -5.04
N ILE A 64 -25.05 -11.77 -5.36
CA ILE A 64 -24.62 -10.51 -5.98
C ILE A 64 -23.68 -9.74 -5.04
N LEU A 65 -24.01 -9.66 -3.76
CA LEU A 65 -23.14 -9.00 -2.76
C LEU A 65 -21.77 -9.68 -2.65
N CYS A 66 -21.72 -11.02 -2.67
CA CYS A 66 -20.46 -11.75 -2.68
C CYS A 66 -19.66 -11.50 -3.96
N ALA A 67 -20.29 -11.46 -5.13
CA ALA A 67 -19.61 -11.13 -6.38
C ALA A 67 -19.00 -9.72 -6.35
N VAL A 68 -19.74 -8.74 -5.82
CA VAL A 68 -19.25 -7.37 -5.61
C VAL A 68 -18.10 -7.34 -4.61
N GLY A 69 -18.21 -8.07 -3.50
CA GLY A 69 -17.15 -8.16 -2.48
C GLY A 69 -15.86 -8.79 -3.01
N ALA A 70 -15.97 -9.85 -3.82
CA ALA A 70 -14.84 -10.46 -4.50
C ALA A 70 -14.18 -9.48 -5.50
N PHE A 71 -14.99 -8.79 -6.31
CA PHE A 71 -14.51 -7.78 -7.25
C PHE A 71 -13.76 -6.65 -6.55
N ILE A 72 -14.33 -6.08 -5.48
CA ILE A 72 -13.70 -5.04 -4.67
C ILE A 72 -12.38 -5.54 -4.08
N SER A 73 -12.36 -6.75 -3.52
CA SER A 73 -11.14 -7.33 -2.93
C SER A 73 -10.02 -7.48 -3.97
N ILE A 74 -10.34 -7.91 -5.18
CA ILE A 74 -9.38 -8.01 -6.29
C ILE A 74 -8.91 -6.62 -6.74
N ALA A 75 -9.81 -5.64 -6.85
CA ALA A 75 -9.46 -4.27 -7.22
C ALA A 75 -8.49 -3.63 -6.21
N PHE A 76 -8.75 -3.79 -4.91
CA PHE A 76 -7.85 -3.30 -3.85
C PHE A 76 -6.51 -4.07 -3.84
N LEU A 77 -6.51 -5.37 -4.16
CA LEU A 77 -5.27 -6.12 -4.33
C LEU A 77 -4.41 -5.55 -5.47
N MET A 78 -5.01 -5.20 -6.61
CA MET A 78 -4.29 -4.57 -7.73
C MET A 78 -3.76 -3.17 -7.35
N LEU A 79 -4.57 -2.36 -6.67
CA LEU A 79 -4.13 -1.06 -6.16
C LEU A 79 -2.96 -1.19 -5.19
N GLU A 80 -2.96 -2.20 -4.34
CA GLU A 80 -1.89 -2.48 -3.39
C GLU A 80 -0.58 -2.87 -4.09
N VAL A 81 -0.64 -3.71 -5.13
CA VAL A 81 0.54 -4.02 -5.95
C VAL A 81 1.09 -2.76 -6.59
N ARG A 82 0.23 -1.94 -7.19
CA ARG A 82 0.63 -0.70 -7.86
C ARG A 82 1.24 0.32 -6.89
N ASN A 83 0.63 0.52 -5.72
CA ASN A 83 1.18 1.42 -4.70
C ASN A 83 2.54 0.94 -4.20
N GLU A 84 2.74 -0.36 -4.04
CA GLU A 84 4.06 -0.89 -3.67
C GLU A 84 5.13 -0.52 -4.69
N GLU A 85 4.83 -0.65 -5.98
CA GLU A 85 5.76 -0.25 -7.05
C GLU A 85 6.15 1.23 -6.93
N LEU A 86 5.17 2.11 -6.74
CA LEU A 86 5.39 3.55 -6.65
C LEU A 86 6.19 3.96 -5.40
N VAL A 87 5.93 3.31 -4.27
CA VAL A 87 6.71 3.47 -3.03
C VAL A 87 8.15 3.01 -3.25
N ASN A 88 8.35 1.90 -3.96
CA ASN A 88 9.69 1.39 -4.25
C ASN A 88 10.47 2.34 -5.18
N VAL A 89 9.81 2.97 -6.16
CA VAL A 89 10.44 4.00 -7.00
C VAL A 89 10.94 5.18 -6.17
N GLY A 90 10.12 5.72 -5.26
CA GLY A 90 10.54 6.81 -4.38
C GLY A 90 11.66 6.41 -3.43
N ARG A 91 11.58 5.19 -2.88
CA ARG A 91 12.61 4.62 -2.01
C ARG A 91 13.94 4.45 -2.74
N ASP A 92 13.93 3.96 -3.97
CA ASP A 92 15.13 3.73 -4.76
C ASP A 92 15.80 5.05 -5.15
N ALA A 93 15.01 6.08 -5.47
CA ALA A 93 15.52 7.44 -5.66
C ALA A 93 16.22 7.96 -4.40
N LEU A 94 15.61 7.79 -3.22
CA LEU A 94 16.20 8.21 -1.95
C LEU A 94 17.49 7.43 -1.60
N ILE A 95 17.56 6.13 -1.90
CA ILE A 95 18.77 5.33 -1.71
C ILE A 95 19.90 5.83 -2.62
N GLU A 96 19.60 6.24 -3.83
CA GLU A 96 20.61 6.77 -4.75
C GLU A 96 21.16 8.12 -4.25
N ILE A 97 20.27 9.00 -3.75
CA ILE A 97 20.65 10.25 -3.09
C ILE A 97 21.52 9.98 -1.84
N GLU A 98 21.19 8.97 -1.04
CA GLU A 98 21.94 8.59 0.17
C GLU A 98 23.35 8.05 -0.15
N LYS A 99 23.55 7.44 -1.33
CA LYS A 99 24.87 6.96 -1.78
C LYS A 99 25.74 8.07 -2.34
N ASP A 100 25.14 9.17 -2.81
CA ASP A 100 25.88 10.30 -3.34
C ASP A 100 26.82 10.86 -2.26
N SER A 101 28.10 11.01 -2.64
CA SER A 101 29.15 11.46 -1.71
C SER A 101 29.06 12.95 -1.40
N SER A 102 28.20 13.70 -2.10
CA SER A 102 27.90 15.10 -1.80
C SER A 102 27.09 15.30 -0.52
N TYR A 103 26.36 14.28 -0.04
CA TYR A 103 25.65 14.37 1.23
C TYR A 103 26.58 14.01 2.40
N PRO A 104 26.46 14.71 3.55
CA PRO A 104 27.21 14.35 4.74
C PRO A 104 26.85 12.91 5.15
N LYS A 105 27.82 12.00 5.02
CA LYS A 105 27.73 10.60 5.42
C LYS A 105 27.74 10.51 6.94
N VAL A 106 26.64 10.87 7.58
CA VAL A 106 26.47 10.58 9.00
C VAL A 106 26.03 9.12 9.08
N ASP A 107 26.85 8.25 9.67
CA ASP A 107 26.58 6.81 9.70
C ASP A 107 25.25 6.45 10.41
N CYS A 108 24.73 7.33 11.27
CA CYS A 108 23.42 7.19 11.90
C CYS A 108 22.23 7.49 10.96
N LEU A 109 22.46 8.09 9.78
CA LEU A 109 21.42 8.47 8.83
C LEU A 109 21.20 7.43 7.72
N LYS A 110 21.92 6.29 7.72
CA LYS A 110 21.80 5.19 6.74
C LYS A 110 20.51 4.35 6.92
N LEU A 111 19.36 5.01 7.02
CA LEU A 111 18.09 4.39 7.39
C LEU A 111 17.54 3.53 6.25
N LEU A 112 17.61 4.03 5.00
CA LEU A 112 16.95 3.41 3.85
C LEU A 112 17.76 2.24 3.28
N THR A 113 19.08 2.40 3.18
CA THR A 113 19.97 1.32 2.77
C THR A 113 19.96 0.15 3.76
N LYS A 114 19.81 0.43 5.06
CA LYS A 114 19.72 -0.61 6.11
C LYS A 114 18.37 -1.34 6.10
N ASP A 115 17.26 -0.63 5.89
CA ASP A 115 15.91 -1.23 5.81
C ASP A 115 15.73 -2.15 4.58
N ARG A 116 16.51 -1.95 3.49
CA ARG A 116 16.47 -2.81 2.30
C ARG A 116 16.79 -4.30 2.58
N LYS A 117 17.53 -4.61 3.65
CA LYS A 117 17.89 -6.00 4.01
C LYS A 117 16.78 -6.78 4.74
N ARG A 118 15.55 -6.27 4.80
CA ARG A 118 14.46 -6.87 5.59
C ARG A 118 13.88 -8.14 4.96
N ASP A 119 13.63 -9.15 5.80
CA ASP A 119 13.01 -10.42 5.41
C ASP A 119 11.67 -10.23 4.69
N VAL A 120 11.54 -10.89 3.53
CA VAL A 120 10.37 -10.79 2.65
C VAL A 120 9.10 -11.34 3.31
N VAL A 121 9.25 -12.38 4.15
CA VAL A 121 8.12 -13.07 4.82
C VAL A 121 7.52 -12.25 5.97
N LYS A 122 8.34 -11.45 6.66
CA LYS A 122 7.87 -10.51 7.70
C LYS A 122 7.46 -9.15 7.13
N SER A 123 7.48 -9.01 5.80
CA SER A 123 7.16 -7.74 5.17
C SER A 123 5.67 -7.48 5.23
N HIS A 124 5.31 -6.29 5.70
CA HIS A 124 3.94 -5.79 5.82
C HIS A 124 3.09 -6.01 4.54
N LYS A 125 3.73 -6.03 3.37
CA LYS A 125 3.08 -6.34 2.08
C LYS A 125 2.49 -7.72 1.96
N THR A 126 3.13 -8.71 2.55
CA THR A 126 2.66 -10.10 2.48
C THR A 126 1.34 -10.21 3.26
N TRP A 127 1.26 -9.57 4.42
CA TRP A 127 0.05 -9.54 5.25
C TRP A 127 -1.11 -8.81 4.59
N LEU A 128 -0.88 -7.62 4.03
CA LEU A 128 -1.95 -6.88 3.36
C LEU A 128 -2.51 -7.65 2.16
N ARG A 129 -1.64 -8.20 1.30
CA ARG A 129 -2.06 -9.04 0.17
C ARG A 129 -2.82 -10.28 0.62
N LEU A 130 -2.36 -10.93 1.67
CA LEU A 130 -3.02 -12.11 2.23
C LEU A 130 -4.43 -11.78 2.73
N ILE A 131 -4.64 -10.63 3.37
CA ILE A 131 -5.98 -10.19 3.79
C ILE A 131 -6.90 -10.03 2.57
N TYR A 132 -6.46 -9.33 1.52
CA TYR A 132 -7.27 -9.14 0.31
C TYR A 132 -7.62 -10.48 -0.37
N VAL A 133 -6.66 -11.40 -0.47
CA VAL A 133 -6.87 -12.73 -1.05
C VAL A 133 -7.83 -13.57 -0.22
N LEU A 134 -7.66 -13.59 1.11
CA LEU A 134 -8.56 -14.30 2.01
C LEU A 134 -10.00 -13.77 1.91
N CYS A 135 -10.19 -12.45 1.84
CA CYS A 135 -11.52 -11.86 1.64
C CYS A 135 -12.10 -12.25 0.28
N ALA A 136 -11.33 -12.16 -0.81
CA ALA A 136 -11.79 -12.54 -2.14
C ALA A 136 -12.23 -14.01 -2.19
N VAL A 137 -11.39 -14.92 -1.66
CA VAL A 137 -11.69 -16.35 -1.59
C VAL A 137 -12.89 -16.62 -0.69
N GLY A 138 -12.97 -15.94 0.46
CA GLY A 138 -14.12 -16.03 1.37
C GLY A 138 -15.43 -15.68 0.66
N PHE A 139 -15.49 -14.55 -0.04
CA PHE A 139 -16.67 -14.16 -0.81
C PHE A 139 -17.04 -15.19 -1.89
N VAL A 140 -16.05 -15.76 -2.60
CA VAL A 140 -16.30 -16.80 -3.61
C VAL A 140 -16.85 -18.08 -2.97
N ILE A 141 -16.29 -18.54 -1.85
CA ILE A 141 -16.77 -19.73 -1.14
C ILE A 141 -18.22 -19.53 -0.67
N ILE A 142 -18.52 -18.38 -0.07
CA ILE A 142 -19.85 -18.05 0.41
C ILE A 142 -20.86 -17.97 -0.76
N SER A 143 -20.43 -17.46 -1.92
CA SER A 143 -21.27 -17.40 -3.12
C SER A 143 -21.69 -18.79 -3.62
N ILE A 144 -20.79 -19.79 -3.52
CA ILE A 144 -21.05 -21.17 -3.95
C ILE A 144 -21.96 -21.90 -2.95
N ASN A 145 -21.73 -21.72 -1.64
CA ASN A 145 -22.50 -22.39 -0.59
C ASN A 145 -23.06 -21.40 0.45
N PRO A 146 -24.09 -20.61 0.09
CA PRO A 146 -24.65 -19.58 0.98
C PRO A 146 -25.33 -20.16 2.22
N GLN A 147 -25.75 -21.44 2.19
CA GLN A 147 -26.37 -22.15 3.32
C GLN A 147 -25.37 -22.68 4.36
N SER A 148 -24.05 -22.55 4.13
CA SER A 148 -23.03 -23.03 5.08
C SER A 148 -22.90 -22.18 6.36
N ILE A 149 -23.56 -21.02 6.41
CA ILE A 149 -23.46 -20.04 7.49
C ILE A 149 -24.75 -19.95 8.33
N THR A 150 -25.85 -20.54 7.85
CA THR A 150 -27.11 -20.76 8.60
C THR A 150 -27.08 -22.09 9.32
#